data_AF-A0A376FQ66-F1
#
_entry.id   AF-A0A376FQ66-F1
#
_cell.length_a   1.000
_cell.length_b   1.000
_cell.length_c   1.000
_cell.angle_alpha   90.00
_cell.angle_beta   90.00
_cell.angle_gamma   90.00
#
_symmetry.space_group_name_H-M   'P 1'
#
loop_
_entity.id
_entity.type
_entity.pdbx_description
1 polymer ?
#
loop_
_entity_poly.entity_id
_entity_poly.type
_entity_poly.pdbx_seq_one_letter_code
_entity_poly.pdbx_strand_id
1 'polypeptide(L)' 'MTWARIKKIEGKENFRVEETVDVDPEGRFHPSLVWVNCPDDVESGYLYDGAAFTQPAPDYQAE' A
#
# COMPACT_ATOMS: atom_id res chain seq x y z
N MET A 1 -13.95 -5.22 -2.02
CA MET A 1 -12.89 -5.04 -3.04
C MET A 1 -11.96 -4.05 -2.41
N THR A 2 -10.76 -4.49 -2.07
CA THR A 2 -9.89 -3.77 -1.16
C THR A 2 -8.98 -2.83 -1.95
N TRP A 3 -8.74 -1.65 -1.41
CA TRP A 3 -7.92 -0.61 -2.00
C TRP A 3 -6.78 -0.27 -1.05
N ALA A 4 -5.55 -0.34 -1.55
CA ALA A 4 -4.36 0.05 -0.82
C ALA A 4 -3.96 1.47 -1.21
N ARG A 5 -3.85 2.35 -0.22
CA ARG A 5 -3.23 3.67 -0.39
C ARG A 5 -1.73 3.49 -0.48
N ILE A 6 -1.16 3.81 -1.62
CA ILE A 6 0.27 3.72 -1.84
C ILE A 6 0.92 5.10 -1.82
N LYS A 7 2.13 5.16 -1.28
CA LYS A 7 2.96 6.36 -1.23
C LYS A 7 4.34 6.05 -1.73
N LYS A 8 4.87 6.93 -2.60
CA LYS A 8 6.23 6.77 -3.11
C LYS A 8 7.22 6.87 -1.95
N ILE A 9 8.14 5.92 -1.88
CA ILE A 9 9.21 5.94 -0.88
C ILE A 9 10.35 6.78 -1.44
N GLU A 10 10.80 7.77 -0.67
CA GLU A 10 11.94 8.60 -1.08
C GLU A 10 13.21 7.74 -1.19
N GLY A 11 13.86 7.77 -2.35
CA GLY A 11 15.05 6.96 -2.63
C GLY A 11 14.78 5.50 -3.01
N LYS A 12 13.52 5.07 -3.23
CA LYS A 12 13.19 3.76 -3.83
C LYS A 12 12.25 3.89 -5.03
N GLU A 13 12.28 2.88 -5.89
CA GLU A 13 11.36 2.75 -7.03
C GLU A 13 10.00 2.20 -6.62
N ASN A 14 9.95 1.48 -5.49
CA ASN A 14 8.73 0.95 -4.89
C ASN A 14 7.91 2.03 -4.15
N PHE A 15 6.63 1.74 -4.02
CA PHE A 15 5.69 2.42 -3.17
C PHE A 15 5.48 1.64 -1.88
N ARG A 16 5.08 2.33 -0.82
CA ARG A 16 4.67 1.73 0.46
C ARG A 16 3.16 1.86 0.60
N VAL A 17 2.51 0.78 1.02
CA VAL A 17 1.12 0.79 1.45
C VAL A 17 1.05 1.50 2.80
N GLU A 18 0.37 2.65 2.86
CA GLU A 18 0.14 3.37 4.11
C GLU A 18 -1.16 2.91 4.79
N GLU A 19 -2.21 2.61 4.03
CA GLU A 19 -3.46 2.09 4.58
C GLU A 19 -4.18 1.22 3.54
N THR A 20 -5.10 0.39 4.01
CA THR A 20 -6.02 -0.38 3.16
C THR A 20 -7.46 -0.13 3.58
N VAL A 21 -8.37 -0.05 2.60
CA VAL A 21 -9.79 0.19 2.82
C VAL A 21 -10.63 -0.76 1.97
N ASP A 22 -11.73 -1.28 2.49
CA ASP A 22 -12.69 -2.11 1.72
C ASP A 22 -13.83 -1.28 1.08
N VAL A 23 -13.60 0.02 0.91
CA VAL A 23 -14.57 0.92 0.26
C VAL A 23 -13.92 1.58 -0.95
N ASP A 24 -14.74 2.01 -1.90
CA ASP A 24 -14.25 2.76 -3.06
C ASP A 24 -13.69 4.13 -2.60
N PRO A 25 -12.41 4.43 -2.87
CA PRO A 25 -11.80 5.68 -2.44
C PRO A 25 -12.13 6.85 -3.39
N GLU A 26 -12.65 6.59 -4.59
CA GLU A 26 -13.00 7.61 -5.57
C GLU A 26 -14.14 8.50 -5.04
N GLY A 27 -13.94 9.81 -5.10
CA GLY A 27 -14.91 10.79 -4.58
C GLY A 27 -15.02 10.85 -3.05
N ARG A 28 -14.34 9.98 -2.30
CA ARG A 28 -14.26 10.04 -0.82
C ARG A 28 -12.99 10.67 -0.31
N PHE A 29 -11.86 10.37 -0.94
CA PHE A 29 -10.56 10.89 -0.53
C PHE A 29 -10.05 11.98 -1.47
N HIS A 30 -9.00 12.69 -1.03
CA HIS A 30 -8.37 13.72 -1.84
C HIS A 30 -7.81 13.09 -3.13
N PRO A 31 -8.04 13.70 -4.32
CA PRO A 31 -7.60 13.14 -5.61
C PRO A 31 -6.07 13.05 -5.76
N SER A 32 -5.32 13.60 -4.81
CA SER A 32 -3.87 13.47 -4.73
C SER A 32 -3.41 12.13 -4.14
N LEU A 33 -4.30 11.39 -3.47
CA LEU A 33 -3.99 10.08 -2.92
C LEU A 33 -4.04 9.04 -4.03
N VAL A 34 -3.00 8.21 -4.12
CA VAL A 34 -2.93 7.12 -5.09
C VAL A 34 -3.44 5.86 -4.42
N TRP A 35 -4.54 5.35 -4.95
CA TRP A 35 -5.15 4.10 -4.52
C TRP A 35 -4.99 3.06 -5.61
N VAL A 36 -4.60 1.85 -5.22
CA VAL A 36 -4.46 0.71 -6.11
C VAL A 36 -5.29 -0.44 -5.58
N ASN A 37 -5.98 -1.13 -6.49
CA ASN A 37 -6.74 -2.31 -6.14
C ASN A 37 -5.79 -3.40 -5.62
N CYS A 38 -6.14 -3.99 -4.47
CA CYS A 38 -5.34 -5.02 -3.84
C CYS A 38 -6.25 -6.16 -3.35
N PRO A 39 -5.70 -7.39 -3.23
CA PRO A 39 -6.41 -8.45 -2.53
C PRO A 39 -6.53 -8.11 -1.05
N ASP A 40 -7.46 -8.79 -0.36
CA ASP A 40 -7.76 -8.57 1.06
C ASP A 40 -6.61 -8.98 1.99
N ASP A 41 -5.63 -9.71 1.48
CA ASP A 41 -4.40 -10.12 2.19
C ASP A 41 -3.35 -9.00 2.30
N VAL A 42 -3.52 -7.90 1.55
CA VAL A 42 -2.61 -6.76 1.62
C VAL A 42 -2.97 -5.89 2.80
N GLU A 43 -1.93 -5.59 3.60
CA GLU A 43 -2.05 -4.74 4.78
C GLU A 43 -1.14 -3.50 4.68
N SER A 44 -1.36 -2.55 5.58
CA SER A 44 -0.46 -1.40 5.75
C SER A 44 0.97 -1.87 6.04
N GLY A 45 1.95 -1.27 5.37
CA GLY A 45 3.37 -1.63 5.48
C GLY A 45 3.90 -2.46 4.32
N TYR A 46 3.03 -3.06 3.49
CA TYR A 46 3.43 -3.74 2.27
C TYR A 46 4.15 -2.80 1.29
N LEU A 47 5.00 -3.38 0.45
CA LEU A 47 5.69 -2.69 -0.63
C LEU A 47 5.01 -3.02 -1.96
N TYR A 48 4.73 -2.01 -2.77
CA TYR A 48 4.15 -2.16 -4.08
C TYR A 48 5.16 -1.71 -5.15
N ASP A 49 5.50 -2.58 -6.09
CA ASP A 49 6.48 -2.29 -7.16
C ASP A 49 5.84 -1.67 -8.42
N GLY A 50 4.52 -1.42 -8.42
CA GLY A 50 3.78 -1.03 -9.62
C GLY A 50 3.14 -2.22 -10.35
N ALA A 51 3.50 -3.45 -9.97
CA ALA A 51 2.92 -4.68 -10.49
C ALA A 51 2.41 -5.61 -9.39
N ALA A 52 3.19 -5.80 -8.32
CA ALA A 52 2.89 -6.74 -7.24
C ALA A 52 3.07 -6.10 -5.87
N PHE A 53 2.34 -6.64 -4.89
CA PHE A 53 2.51 -6.34 -3.47
C PHE A 53 3.41 -7.39 -2.83
N THR A 54 4.45 -6.93 -2.14
CA THR A 54 5.41 -7.76 -1.43
C THR A 54 5.32 -7.43 0.05
N GLN A 55 5.22 -8.46 0.88
CA GLN A 55 5.31 -8.31 2.33
C GLN A 55 6.61 -7.58 2.68
N PRO A 56 6.58 -6.60 3.60
CA PRO A 56 7.82 -6.05 4.12
C PRO A 56 8.53 -7.21 4.81
N ALA A 57 9.84 -7.34 4.60
CA ALA A 57 10.62 -8.31 5.36
C ALA A 57 10.33 -8.06 6.85
N PRO A 58 9.97 -9.10 7.64
CA PRO A 58 9.82 -8.92 9.07
C PRO A 58 11.14 -8.34 9.56
N ASP A 59 11.08 -7.13 10.11
CA ASP A 59 12.21 -6.58 10.83
C ASP A 59 12.36 -7.48 12.06
N TYR A 60 13.17 -8.52 11.93
CA TYR A 60 13.59 -9.40 13.00
C TYR A 60 14.45 -8.54 13.94
N GLN A 61 13.83 -7.58 14.63
CA GLN A 61 14.38 -6.97 15.83
C GLN A 61 14.35 -8.09 16.87
N ALA A 62 15.37 -8.93 16.83
CA ALA A 62 15.65 -9.84 17.92
C ALA A 62 15.97 -8.97 19.14
N GLU A 63 15.00 -8.92 20.06
CA GLU A 63 15.17 -8.43 21.43
C GLU A 63 16.12 -9.31 22.25
#